data_AF-A0A3A9ER65-F1
#
_entry.id   AF-A0A3A9ER65-F1
#
_cell.length_a   1.000
_cell.length_b   1.000
_cell.length_c   1.000
_cell.angle_alpha   90.00
_cell.angle_beta   90.00
_cell.angle_gamma   90.00
#
_symmetry.space_group_name_H-M   'P 1'
#
loop_
_entity.id
_entity.type
_entity.pdbx_description
1 polymer ?
#
loop_
_entity_poly.entity_id
_entity_poly.type
_entity_poly.pdbx_seq_one_letter_code
_entity_poly.pdbx_strand_id
1 'polypeptide(L)'
;MMKNNTWRKKILKKLTTLFLISWALLMLAGSLFVFNSLYPGWTDVLFDTAVSQSQEENLSLNEIPVDSKTSKETAYEETVKDELPSSSSSEIKESHPSTFEDNIQNTLPGIEQYEEPDRSQIEVPHEVAGKNGYEPIQEQREEIPKEDGEKIKERLGPGETGDGLTFDPMFYPYYEILNEKGKHLYRQIFANAKALNTNFSPVEQASSGEVKTAFEAVCNDHPELFYMDTAYTAKCLKNGECVEIQLQMNRTASNLDKAMEQFSQKSEEILANARNAGTDYEKERYVHDRLIELVDYSLTAPMNQSAYSALVNGKTVCAGYARAFQYLMQQLGVPCYYTTGYAGENHAWNIVSLEDGYYNVDSTWDDTSPATYDYFNKSDKDYAGTHVRDGLSVYLPACNGQMYRSQESDGKRNITDLGLNPEDALTTLEDYFANCYAQAMDGEKGTKEFANVIKGKELFQEWYHTYDNESYKEGYASQLLMDSGASSCQLTLEVEELADDMYYIQHTLVLQ
;
A
#
# COMPACT_ATOMS: atom_id res chain seq x y z
N MET A 1 -69.53 32.81 -18.03
CA MET A 1 -69.34 31.35 -17.89
C MET A 1 -68.58 30.79 -19.11
N MET A 2 -67.32 31.22 -19.35
CA MET A 2 -66.55 30.79 -20.55
C MET A 2 -65.00 30.76 -20.38
N LYS A 3 -64.45 31.00 -19.18
CA LYS A 3 -62.98 30.99 -18.93
C LYS A 3 -62.43 29.68 -18.34
N ASN A 4 -63.26 28.71 -17.94
CA ASN A 4 -62.80 27.46 -17.30
C ASN A 4 -62.46 26.31 -18.25
N ASN A 5 -62.64 26.48 -19.57
CA ASN A 5 -62.48 25.39 -20.53
C ASN A 5 -61.09 25.34 -21.20
N THR A 6 -60.31 26.42 -21.14
CA THR A 6 -58.97 26.51 -21.75
C THR A 6 -57.87 25.95 -20.84
N TRP A 7 -57.97 26.13 -19.52
CA TRP A 7 -56.99 25.62 -18.56
C TRP A 7 -57.04 24.08 -18.44
N ARG A 8 -58.25 23.52 -18.36
CA ARG A 8 -58.47 22.05 -18.35
C ARG A 8 -57.96 21.38 -19.64
N LYS A 9 -58.15 22.01 -20.81
CA LYS A 9 -57.61 21.51 -22.09
C LYS A 9 -56.07 21.54 -22.14
N LYS A 10 -55.41 22.53 -21.53
CA LYS A 10 -53.93 22.59 -21.47
C LYS A 10 -53.35 21.51 -20.54
N ILE A 11 -53.99 21.25 -19.40
CA ILE A 11 -53.57 20.19 -18.48
C ILE A 11 -53.80 18.81 -19.07
N LEU A 12 -54.96 18.59 -19.68
CA LEU A 12 -55.27 17.32 -20.34
C LEU A 12 -54.28 17.03 -21.48
N LYS A 13 -53.89 18.06 -22.25
CA LYS A 13 -52.89 17.92 -23.32
C LYS A 13 -51.51 17.55 -22.76
N LYS A 14 -51.06 18.19 -21.67
CA LYS A 14 -49.79 17.84 -20.99
C LYS A 14 -49.79 16.42 -20.43
N LEU A 15 -50.89 15.99 -19.80
CA LEU A 15 -51.03 14.63 -19.27
C LEU A 15 -51.04 13.58 -20.39
N THR A 16 -51.71 13.85 -21.51
CA THR A 16 -51.66 12.95 -22.67
C THR A 16 -50.27 12.87 -23.29
N THR A 17 -49.50 13.96 -23.31
CA THR A 17 -48.12 13.94 -23.83
C THR A 17 -47.18 13.17 -22.90
N LEU A 18 -47.29 13.36 -21.58
CA LEU A 18 -46.54 12.58 -20.58
C LEU A 18 -46.86 11.08 -20.66
N PHE A 19 -48.14 10.73 -20.85
CA PHE A 19 -48.55 9.35 -21.01
C PHE A 19 -48.00 8.72 -22.30
N LEU A 20 -47.99 9.47 -23.41
CA LEU A 20 -47.40 9.00 -24.66
C LEU A 20 -45.88 8.81 -24.58
N ILE A 21 -45.17 9.70 -23.87
CA ILE A 21 -43.71 9.57 -23.65
C ILE A 21 -43.42 8.36 -22.76
N SER A 22 -44.15 8.19 -21.66
CA SER A 22 -44.01 7.04 -20.77
C SER A 22 -44.32 5.71 -21.49
N TRP A 23 -45.35 5.69 -22.34
CA TRP A 23 -45.70 4.52 -23.14
C TRP A 23 -44.65 4.22 -24.22
N ALA A 24 -44.07 5.24 -24.86
CA ALA A 24 -42.98 5.06 -25.81
C ALA A 24 -41.70 4.53 -25.13
N LEU A 25 -41.37 4.99 -23.93
CA LEU A 25 -40.24 4.49 -23.13
C LEU A 25 -40.44 3.03 -22.70
N LEU A 26 -41.67 2.64 -22.33
CA LEU A 26 -42.00 1.26 -21.99
C LEU A 26 -41.92 0.33 -23.21
N MET A 27 -42.35 0.79 -24.39
CA MET A 27 -42.19 0.02 -25.64
C MET A 27 -40.71 -0.12 -26.04
N LEU A 28 -39.91 0.93 -25.85
CA LEU A 28 -38.45 0.88 -26.04
C LEU A 28 -37.79 -0.10 -25.08
N ALA A 29 -38.10 -0.05 -23.79
CA ALA A 29 -37.58 -0.98 -22.79
C ALA A 29 -38.00 -2.43 -23.07
N GLY A 30 -39.26 -2.65 -23.46
CA GLY A 30 -39.76 -3.96 -23.86
C GLY A 30 -39.05 -4.49 -25.12
N SER A 31 -38.80 -3.63 -26.11
CA SER A 31 -38.06 -4.02 -27.31
C SER A 31 -36.60 -4.34 -27.03
N LEU A 32 -35.94 -3.60 -26.12
CA LEU A 32 -34.59 -3.86 -25.64
C LEU A 32 -34.50 -5.18 -24.89
N PHE A 33 -35.51 -5.51 -24.08
CA PHE A 33 -35.56 -6.77 -23.33
C PHE A 33 -35.73 -7.97 -24.28
N VAL A 34 -36.60 -7.86 -25.29
CA VAL A 34 -36.77 -8.89 -26.33
C VAL A 34 -35.51 -9.01 -27.20
N PHE A 35 -34.88 -7.89 -27.54
CA PHE A 35 -33.65 -7.87 -28.33
C PHE A 35 -32.48 -8.51 -27.57
N ASN A 36 -32.33 -8.20 -26.28
CA ASN A 36 -31.32 -8.81 -25.41
C ASN A 36 -31.54 -10.32 -25.22
N SER A 37 -32.81 -10.77 -25.22
CA SER A 37 -33.14 -12.20 -25.17
C SER A 37 -32.85 -12.94 -26.49
N LEU A 38 -32.91 -12.24 -27.64
CA LEU A 38 -32.66 -12.84 -28.96
C LEU A 38 -31.19 -12.77 -29.37
N TYR A 39 -30.43 -11.81 -28.82
CA TYR A 39 -29.02 -11.57 -29.13
C TYR A 39 -28.21 -11.30 -27.85
N PRO A 40 -28.02 -12.30 -26.97
CA PRO A 40 -27.18 -12.12 -25.78
C PRO A 40 -25.74 -11.74 -26.20
N GLY A 41 -25.19 -10.67 -25.61
CA GLY A 41 -23.84 -10.13 -25.92
C GLY A 41 -23.80 -8.94 -26.88
N TRP A 42 -24.95 -8.44 -27.38
CA TRP A 42 -24.97 -7.23 -28.24
C TRP A 42 -24.47 -5.96 -27.54
N THR A 43 -24.56 -5.92 -26.20
CA THR A 43 -24.02 -4.83 -25.37
C THR A 43 -22.50 -4.75 -25.44
N ASP A 44 -21.84 -5.91 -25.58
CA ASP A 44 -20.38 -5.99 -25.64
C ASP A 44 -19.88 -5.46 -27.01
N VAL A 45 -20.63 -5.72 -28.08
CA VAL A 45 -20.33 -5.19 -29.43
C VAL A 45 -20.50 -3.66 -29.49
N LEU A 46 -21.51 -3.11 -28.82
CA LEU A 46 -21.68 -1.65 -28.70
C LEU A 46 -20.60 -1.02 -27.82
N PHE A 47 -20.20 -1.71 -26.75
CA PHE A 47 -19.12 -1.28 -25.87
C PHE A 47 -17.78 -1.25 -26.60
N ASP A 48 -17.44 -2.32 -27.32
CA ASP A 48 -16.21 -2.39 -28.13
C ASP A 48 -16.18 -1.32 -29.24
N THR A 49 -17.32 -1.03 -29.86
CA THR A 49 -17.42 0.02 -30.89
C THR A 49 -17.27 1.43 -30.30
N ALA A 50 -17.80 1.68 -29.09
CA ALA A 50 -17.66 2.96 -28.40
C ALA A 50 -16.21 3.16 -27.89
N VAL A 51 -15.59 2.09 -27.39
CA VAL A 51 -14.18 2.08 -26.98
C VAL A 51 -13.26 2.29 -28.20
N SER A 52 -13.53 1.64 -29.33
CA SER A 52 -12.73 1.82 -30.56
C SER A 52 -12.87 3.23 -31.13
N GLN A 53 -14.06 3.83 -31.11
CA GLN A 53 -14.27 5.22 -31.54
C GLN A 53 -13.55 6.22 -30.63
N SER A 54 -13.53 5.96 -29.31
CA SER A 54 -12.77 6.79 -28.36
C SER A 54 -11.24 6.62 -28.49
N GLN A 55 -10.77 5.48 -29.01
CA GLN A 55 -9.36 5.26 -29.35
C GLN A 55 -8.96 6.00 -30.64
N GLU A 56 -9.77 5.97 -31.69
CA GLU A 56 -9.49 6.70 -32.94
C GLU A 56 -9.44 8.22 -32.74
N GLU A 57 -10.31 8.79 -31.89
CA GLU A 57 -10.30 10.23 -31.56
C GLU A 57 -9.06 10.64 -30.75
N ASN A 58 -8.45 9.73 -29.98
CA ASN A 58 -7.21 9.97 -29.24
C ASN A 58 -5.94 9.70 -30.05
N LEU A 59 -6.02 8.91 -31.13
CA LEU A 59 -4.89 8.61 -32.03
C LEU A 59 -4.69 9.68 -33.13
N SER A 60 -5.67 10.55 -33.42
CA SER A 60 -5.54 11.56 -34.48
C SER A 60 -4.88 12.89 -34.05
N LEU A 61 -4.35 12.99 -32.82
CA LEU A 61 -3.76 14.24 -32.29
C LEU A 61 -2.23 14.26 -32.23
N ASN A 62 -1.53 13.19 -32.62
CA ASN A 62 -0.06 13.12 -32.56
C ASN A 62 0.56 12.51 -33.82
N GLU A 63 0.45 13.17 -34.97
CA GLU A 63 1.37 12.92 -36.10
C GLU A 63 1.73 14.22 -36.84
N ILE A 64 2.95 14.72 -36.61
CA ILE A 64 3.68 15.51 -37.62
C ILE A 64 5.00 14.76 -37.88
N PRO A 65 5.31 14.40 -39.13
CA PRO A 65 6.40 13.49 -39.47
C PRO A 65 7.76 14.20 -39.54
N VAL A 66 8.80 13.53 -39.05
CA VAL A 66 10.21 13.91 -39.24
C VAL A 66 10.74 13.21 -40.48
N ASP A 67 11.04 13.98 -41.53
CA ASP A 67 11.82 13.50 -42.68
C ASP A 67 13.26 14.02 -42.61
N SER A 68 14.15 13.13 -43.02
CA SER A 68 15.60 13.20 -42.98
C SER A 68 16.20 14.16 -44.03
N LYS A 69 17.28 14.89 -43.67
CA LYS A 69 18.58 14.95 -44.40
C LYS A 69 19.49 16.11 -43.96
N THR A 70 20.73 15.74 -43.60
CA THR A 70 22.04 16.42 -43.82
C THR A 70 22.12 17.96 -43.84
N SER A 71 22.97 18.54 -42.99
CA SER A 71 24.26 19.16 -43.39
C SER A 71 24.98 19.85 -42.23
N LYS A 72 26.27 20.10 -42.46
CA LYS A 72 27.34 20.53 -41.56
C LYS A 72 27.28 22.01 -41.13
N GLU A 73 28.03 22.26 -40.05
CA GLU A 73 28.96 23.39 -39.83
C GLU A 73 28.49 24.74 -39.26
N THR A 74 29.28 25.12 -38.25
CA THR A 74 29.76 26.45 -37.85
C THR A 74 28.96 27.34 -36.89
N ALA A 75 29.61 27.53 -35.74
CA ALA A 75 29.52 28.56 -34.72
C ALA A 75 29.11 29.96 -35.19
N TYR A 76 28.36 30.68 -34.34
CA TYR A 76 28.58 32.10 -34.00
C TYR A 76 27.96 32.39 -32.61
N GLU A 77 28.78 32.95 -31.71
CA GLU A 77 28.36 33.68 -30.52
C GLU A 77 27.78 35.04 -30.93
N GLU A 78 26.66 35.47 -30.35
CA GLU A 78 26.46 36.89 -30.03
C GLU A 78 25.48 37.06 -28.86
N THR A 79 25.98 37.71 -27.81
CA THR A 79 25.28 38.14 -26.61
C THR A 79 24.40 39.37 -26.87
N VAL A 80 23.15 39.38 -26.39
CA VAL A 80 22.47 40.61 -25.97
C VAL A 80 21.62 40.33 -24.73
N LYS A 81 21.83 41.15 -23.70
CA LYS A 81 21.09 41.22 -22.45
C LYS A 81 19.78 42.01 -22.65
N ASP A 82 18.71 41.60 -21.95
CA ASP A 82 17.99 42.39 -20.94
C ASP A 82 16.52 41.94 -20.79
N GLU A 83 16.22 41.56 -19.54
CA GLU A 83 15.04 41.93 -18.74
C GLU A 83 13.61 41.33 -18.97
N LEU A 84 13.21 40.57 -17.93
CA LEU A 84 11.90 40.49 -17.24
C LEU A 84 10.73 39.70 -17.88
N PRO A 85 9.80 39.10 -17.08
CA PRO A 85 9.81 38.85 -15.63
C PRO A 85 9.46 37.39 -15.22
N SER A 86 9.92 37.03 -14.03
CA SER A 86 9.38 35.93 -13.22
C SER A 86 7.90 36.20 -12.91
N SER A 87 6.98 35.41 -13.47
CA SER A 87 5.62 35.32 -12.94
C SER A 87 5.66 34.40 -11.73
N SER A 88 5.72 35.02 -10.55
CA SER A 88 5.31 34.41 -9.30
C SER A 88 3.90 33.85 -9.48
N SER A 89 3.78 32.52 -9.53
CA SER A 89 2.53 31.86 -9.18
C SER A 89 2.32 32.15 -7.70
N SER A 90 1.50 33.16 -7.43
CA SER A 90 1.04 33.52 -6.12
C SER A 90 0.59 32.26 -5.39
N GLU A 91 1.31 31.93 -4.32
CA GLU A 91 0.79 31.17 -3.19
C GLU A 91 -0.60 31.74 -2.87
N ILE A 92 -1.65 30.98 -3.17
CA ILE A 92 -2.91 31.15 -2.47
C ILE A 92 -2.62 30.68 -1.05
N LYS A 93 -2.25 31.63 -0.20
CA LYS A 93 -2.31 31.46 1.24
C LYS A 93 -3.78 31.25 1.58
N GLU A 94 -4.19 29.99 1.67
CA GLU A 94 -5.35 29.64 2.48
C GLU A 94 -5.12 30.23 3.88
N SER A 95 -6.04 31.10 4.27
CA SER A 95 -6.06 31.70 5.60
C SER A 95 -6.12 30.60 6.65
N HIS A 96 -5.12 30.57 7.53
CA HIS A 96 -4.94 29.55 8.56
C HIS A 96 -6.20 29.28 9.42
N PRO A 97 -6.35 28.03 9.88
CA PRO A 97 -7.61 27.28 9.95
C PRO A 97 -7.93 26.87 11.41
N SER A 98 -9.05 26.16 11.65
CA SER A 98 -9.11 25.26 12.81
C SER A 98 -8.06 24.17 12.56
N THR A 99 -7.01 24.14 13.38
CA THR A 99 -5.87 23.24 13.22
C THR A 99 -6.30 21.79 13.41
N PHE A 100 -5.71 20.89 12.63
CA PHE A 100 -5.88 19.42 12.69
C PHE A 100 -5.81 18.85 14.13
N GLU A 101 -5.12 19.58 15.02
CA GLU A 101 -4.90 19.27 16.44
C GLU A 101 -6.14 19.43 17.34
N ASP A 102 -7.19 20.15 16.93
CA ASP A 102 -8.34 20.45 17.81
C ASP A 102 -9.08 19.19 18.28
N ASN A 103 -9.00 18.10 17.48
CA ASN A 103 -9.63 16.81 17.76
C ASN A 103 -8.70 15.76 18.36
N ILE A 104 -7.44 16.08 18.61
CA ILE A 104 -6.41 15.10 18.98
C ILE A 104 -6.10 15.21 20.47
N GLN A 105 -6.08 14.07 21.15
CA GLN A 105 -5.56 13.93 22.51
C GLN A 105 -4.10 13.47 22.39
N ASN A 106 -3.16 14.31 22.81
CA ASN A 106 -1.75 14.32 22.39
C ASN A 106 -0.88 13.06 22.58
N THR A 107 -1.37 11.89 23.00
CA THR A 107 -0.57 10.65 23.10
C THR A 107 -1.41 9.42 23.42
N LEU A 108 -1.08 8.28 22.79
CA LEU A 108 -1.34 6.95 23.36
C LEU A 108 -0.51 6.80 24.66
N PRO A 109 -1.12 6.58 25.84
CA PRO A 109 -0.38 6.56 27.10
C PRO A 109 0.68 5.43 27.15
N GLY A 110 1.93 5.78 27.47
CA GLY A 110 3.00 4.81 27.73
C GLY A 110 3.68 4.22 26.50
N ILE A 111 3.44 4.77 25.31
CA ILE A 111 4.05 4.35 24.05
C ILE A 111 5.14 5.34 23.63
N GLU A 112 6.27 4.82 23.18
CA GLU A 112 7.36 5.63 22.61
C GLU A 112 6.88 6.34 21.34
N GLN A 113 7.21 7.62 21.21
CA GLN A 113 6.72 8.46 20.13
C GLN A 113 7.57 8.31 18.87
N TYR A 114 6.92 8.37 17.72
CA TYR A 114 7.58 8.42 16.43
C TYR A 114 8.43 9.68 16.29
N GLU A 115 9.68 9.52 15.82
CA GLU A 115 10.57 10.62 15.46
C GLU A 115 10.55 10.80 13.95
N GLU A 116 10.05 11.96 13.47
CA GLU A 116 9.96 12.22 12.03
C GLU A 116 11.37 12.36 11.40
N PRO A 117 11.69 11.57 10.36
CA PRO A 117 12.95 11.70 9.62
C PRO A 117 12.95 12.94 8.71
N ASP A 118 14.13 13.36 8.26
CA ASP A 118 14.27 14.47 7.32
C ASP A 118 13.74 14.07 5.93
N ARG A 119 12.59 14.63 5.54
CA ARG A 119 11.94 14.39 4.24
C ARG A 119 12.86 14.65 3.04
N SER A 120 13.90 15.48 3.17
CA SER A 120 14.86 15.75 2.09
C SER A 120 15.81 14.59 1.80
N GLN A 121 15.90 13.61 2.71
CA GLN A 121 16.75 12.43 2.59
C GLN A 121 16.01 11.22 2.01
N ILE A 122 14.74 11.38 1.63
CA ILE A 122 13.91 10.29 1.12
C ILE A 122 14.30 9.95 -0.32
N GLU A 123 14.72 8.71 -0.52
CA GLU A 123 15.06 8.13 -1.81
C GLU A 123 14.18 6.91 -2.08
N VAL A 124 13.54 6.86 -3.25
CA VAL A 124 12.73 5.70 -3.67
C VAL A 124 13.58 4.77 -4.51
N PRO A 125 13.76 3.50 -4.13
CA PRO A 125 14.50 2.55 -4.95
C PRO A 125 13.82 2.32 -6.31
N HIS A 126 14.63 2.06 -7.33
CA HIS A 126 14.16 1.95 -8.71
C HIS A 126 13.17 0.78 -8.89
N GLU A 127 13.34 -0.29 -8.13
CA GLU A 127 12.56 -1.54 -8.18
C GLU A 127 11.09 -1.32 -7.79
N VAL A 128 10.82 -0.33 -6.95
CA VAL A 128 9.49 -0.02 -6.39
C VAL A 128 8.95 1.33 -6.85
N ALA A 129 9.69 2.03 -7.71
CA ALA A 129 9.30 3.33 -8.23
C ALA A 129 7.93 3.25 -8.94
N GLY A 130 6.99 4.10 -8.51
CA GLY A 130 5.63 4.14 -9.05
C GLY A 130 4.67 3.11 -8.45
N LYS A 131 5.10 2.30 -7.47
CA LYS A 131 4.24 1.43 -6.65
C LYS A 131 3.60 2.18 -5.48
N ASN A 132 3.08 3.38 -5.74
CA ASN A 132 2.38 4.23 -4.78
C ASN A 132 0.85 4.22 -5.06
N GLY A 133 0.19 5.38 -5.07
CA GLY A 133 -1.22 5.50 -5.48
C GLY A 133 -2.22 5.66 -4.33
N TYR A 134 -1.77 5.96 -3.11
CA TYR A 134 -2.68 6.33 -2.03
C TYR A 134 -3.33 7.68 -2.33
N GLU A 135 -4.66 7.72 -2.24
CA GLU A 135 -5.45 8.93 -2.38
C GLU A 135 -5.94 9.41 -1.00
N PRO A 136 -5.50 10.60 -0.52
CA PRO A 136 -5.99 11.17 0.73
C PRO A 136 -7.50 11.43 0.72
N ILE A 137 -8.07 11.56 1.93
CA ILE A 137 -9.50 11.85 2.12
C ILE A 137 -9.96 13.05 1.28
N GLN A 138 -11.01 12.85 0.48
CA GLN A 138 -11.62 13.87 -0.36
C GLN A 138 -12.83 14.50 0.33
N GLU A 139 -12.67 15.72 0.86
CA GLU A 139 -13.77 16.52 1.40
C GLU A 139 -14.33 17.46 0.31
N GLN A 140 -15.62 17.34 -0.01
CA GLN A 140 -16.33 18.34 -0.79
C GLN A 140 -17.15 19.24 0.14
N ARG A 141 -16.67 20.47 0.36
CA ARG A 141 -17.33 21.42 1.26
C ARG A 141 -18.21 22.41 0.50
N GLU A 142 -19.42 22.62 0.99
CA GLU A 142 -20.33 23.68 0.56
C GLU A 142 -20.59 24.66 1.72
N GLU A 143 -20.26 25.94 1.54
CA GLU A 143 -20.64 26.99 2.50
C GLU A 143 -22.09 27.43 2.23
N ILE A 144 -22.93 27.40 3.28
CA ILE A 144 -24.36 27.74 3.17
C ILE A 144 -24.80 28.86 4.13
N PRO A 145 -25.88 29.61 3.79
CA PRO A 145 -26.48 30.59 4.69
C PRO A 145 -27.03 29.96 5.98
N LYS A 146 -27.02 30.71 7.08
CA LYS A 146 -27.54 30.27 8.38
C LYS A 146 -28.99 29.77 8.33
N GLU A 147 -29.86 30.49 7.62
CA GLU A 147 -31.27 30.12 7.47
C GLU A 147 -31.46 28.76 6.79
N ASP A 148 -30.58 28.38 5.87
CA ASP A 148 -30.64 27.08 5.20
C ASP A 148 -30.04 25.98 6.07
N GLY A 149 -29.01 26.30 6.85
CA GLY A 149 -28.47 25.38 7.86
C GLY A 149 -29.47 25.04 8.97
N GLU A 150 -30.26 26.02 9.42
CA GLU A 150 -31.35 25.77 10.40
C GLU A 150 -32.41 24.83 9.82
N LYS A 151 -32.85 25.05 8.57
CA LYS A 151 -33.79 24.14 7.88
C LYS A 151 -33.22 22.74 7.69
N ILE A 152 -31.91 22.62 7.42
CA ILE A 152 -31.22 21.34 7.32
C ILE A 152 -31.29 20.61 8.65
N LYS A 153 -30.92 21.26 9.76
CA LYS A 153 -30.97 20.65 11.10
C LYS A 153 -32.38 20.28 11.57
N GLU A 154 -33.40 21.04 11.17
CA GLU A 154 -34.79 20.69 11.47
C GLU A 154 -35.26 19.44 10.71
N ARG A 155 -34.72 19.23 9.49
CA ARG A 155 -35.11 18.12 8.62
C ARG A 155 -34.27 16.87 8.84
N LEU A 156 -32.97 17.03 9.06
CA LEU A 156 -32.00 15.96 9.23
C LEU A 156 -31.67 15.83 10.72
N GLY A 157 -31.91 14.63 11.26
CA GLY A 157 -31.41 14.26 12.58
C GLY A 157 -29.97 13.74 12.50
N PRO A 158 -29.39 13.34 13.65
CA PRO A 158 -28.05 12.77 13.69
C PRO A 158 -27.95 11.35 13.08
N GLY A 159 -29.07 10.75 12.67
CA GLY A 159 -29.08 9.35 12.27
C GLY A 159 -28.67 8.46 13.45
N GLU A 160 -27.84 7.46 13.16
CA GLU A 160 -27.25 6.60 14.19
C GLU A 160 -26.11 7.32 14.91
N THR A 161 -26.27 7.63 16.20
CA THR A 161 -25.22 8.35 16.98
C THR A 161 -24.02 7.47 17.31
N GLY A 162 -24.20 6.14 17.30
CA GLY A 162 -23.19 5.19 17.75
C GLY A 162 -22.99 5.18 19.27
N ASP A 163 -23.93 5.74 20.04
CA ASP A 163 -23.89 5.68 21.50
C ASP A 163 -23.84 4.23 22.00
N GLY A 164 -22.92 3.97 22.92
CA GLY A 164 -22.68 2.63 23.48
C GLY A 164 -21.72 1.76 22.66
N LEU A 165 -21.28 2.19 21.48
CA LEU A 165 -20.16 1.55 20.79
C LEU A 165 -18.84 1.81 21.53
N THR A 166 -18.01 0.78 21.57
CA THR A 166 -16.67 0.77 22.18
C THR A 166 -15.69 0.13 21.23
N PHE A 167 -14.48 0.68 21.14
CA PHE A 167 -13.40 0.17 20.31
C PHE A 167 -12.18 -0.08 21.19
N ASP A 168 -11.58 -1.25 21.05
CA ASP A 168 -10.35 -1.60 21.77
C ASP A 168 -9.19 -0.73 21.24
N PRO A 169 -8.55 0.11 22.07
CA PRO A 169 -7.43 0.94 21.64
C PRO A 169 -6.27 0.17 21.00
N MET A 170 -6.14 -1.12 21.32
CA MET A 170 -5.13 -1.98 20.71
C MET A 170 -5.40 -2.27 19.23
N PHE A 171 -6.65 -2.23 18.78
CA PHE A 171 -7.01 -2.53 17.37
C PHE A 171 -7.48 -1.28 16.61
N TYR A 172 -7.92 -0.26 17.33
CA TYR A 172 -8.49 0.98 16.80
C TYR A 172 -7.74 2.21 17.35
N PRO A 173 -6.45 2.36 17.00
CA PRO A 173 -5.63 3.42 17.57
C PRO A 173 -6.13 4.81 17.15
N TYR A 174 -6.71 4.96 15.95
CA TYR A 174 -7.16 6.25 15.47
C TYR A 174 -8.37 6.75 16.26
N TYR A 175 -9.29 5.86 16.65
CA TYR A 175 -10.32 6.18 17.63
C TYR A 175 -9.72 6.70 18.95
N GLU A 176 -8.69 6.02 19.47
CA GLU A 176 -8.11 6.36 20.78
C GLU A 176 -7.40 7.72 20.78
N ILE A 177 -6.76 8.09 19.68
CA ILE A 177 -6.07 9.38 19.50
C ILE A 177 -7.06 10.57 19.51
N LEU A 178 -8.35 10.35 19.25
CA LEU A 178 -9.35 11.43 19.27
C LEU A 178 -9.72 11.87 20.69
N ASN A 179 -10.04 13.15 20.85
CA ASN A 179 -10.70 13.66 22.05
C ASN A 179 -12.16 13.15 22.14
N GLU A 180 -12.85 13.38 23.26
CA GLU A 180 -14.23 12.89 23.49
C GLU A 180 -15.24 13.31 22.40
N LYS A 181 -15.12 14.53 21.88
CA LYS A 181 -15.97 15.05 20.82
C LYS A 181 -15.68 14.32 19.49
N GLY A 182 -14.41 14.16 19.15
CA GLY A 182 -13.95 13.38 18.00
C GLY A 182 -14.40 11.92 18.09
N LYS A 183 -14.28 11.28 19.26
CA LYS A 183 -14.77 9.91 19.53
C LYS A 183 -16.28 9.78 19.33
N HIS A 184 -17.08 10.81 19.65
CA HIS A 184 -18.52 10.79 19.38
C HIS A 184 -18.82 10.92 17.88
N LEU A 185 -18.16 11.84 17.18
CA LEU A 185 -18.29 11.97 15.72
C LEU A 185 -17.85 10.70 14.99
N TYR A 186 -16.75 10.08 15.41
CA TYR A 186 -16.27 8.79 14.89
C TYR A 186 -17.35 7.71 15.00
N ARG A 187 -17.92 7.54 16.21
CA ARG A 187 -18.99 6.56 16.46
C ARG A 187 -20.21 6.80 15.60
N GLN A 188 -20.60 8.07 15.43
CA GLN A 188 -21.70 8.46 14.56
C GLN A 188 -21.42 8.11 13.09
N ILE A 189 -20.24 8.45 12.57
CA ILE A 189 -19.86 8.16 11.18
C ILE A 189 -19.85 6.66 10.94
N PHE A 190 -19.20 5.89 11.82
CA PHE A 190 -19.17 4.43 11.75
C PHE A 190 -20.59 3.83 11.78
N ALA A 191 -21.44 4.23 12.73
CA ALA A 191 -22.78 3.68 12.88
C ALA A 191 -23.68 3.99 11.67
N ASN A 192 -23.62 5.21 11.15
CA ASN A 192 -24.35 5.59 9.94
C ASN A 192 -23.84 4.86 8.69
N ALA A 193 -22.53 4.65 8.57
CA ALA A 193 -21.95 3.84 7.48
C ALA A 193 -22.45 2.38 7.55
N LYS A 194 -22.45 1.76 8.73
CA LYS A 194 -23.01 0.41 8.95
C LYS A 194 -24.51 0.32 8.62
N ALA A 195 -25.27 1.37 8.89
CA ALA A 195 -26.71 1.44 8.60
C ALA A 195 -27.03 1.86 7.16
N LEU A 196 -26.02 2.18 6.34
CA LEU A 196 -26.18 2.80 5.01
C LEU A 196 -26.99 4.12 5.06
N ASN A 197 -27.00 4.79 6.20
CA ASN A 197 -27.60 6.11 6.33
C ASN A 197 -26.59 7.16 5.86
N THR A 198 -26.67 7.56 4.60
CA THR A 198 -25.63 8.39 3.98
C THR A 198 -25.69 9.85 4.38
N ASN A 199 -26.84 10.38 4.82
CA ASN A 199 -27.01 11.81 5.10
C ASN A 199 -27.50 12.02 6.54
N PHE A 200 -26.74 12.76 7.32
CA PHE A 200 -27.06 13.06 8.72
C PHE A 200 -26.46 14.38 9.17
N SER A 201 -27.01 14.97 10.23
CA SER A 201 -26.39 16.12 10.90
C SER A 201 -25.35 15.65 11.92
N PRO A 202 -24.21 16.34 12.08
CA PRO A 202 -23.27 16.02 13.15
C PRO A 202 -23.95 15.99 14.53
N VAL A 203 -23.69 14.95 15.32
CA VAL A 203 -24.24 14.80 16.68
C VAL A 203 -23.66 15.83 17.65
N GLU A 204 -22.42 16.26 17.37
CA GLU A 204 -21.72 17.35 18.06
C GLU A 204 -21.67 18.59 17.17
N GLN A 205 -21.67 19.79 17.78
CA GLN A 205 -21.34 21.02 17.04
C GLN A 205 -19.88 20.96 16.60
N ALA A 206 -19.63 20.67 15.32
CA ALA A 206 -18.28 20.40 14.81
C ALA A 206 -17.89 21.32 13.65
N SER A 207 -16.61 21.69 13.59
CA SER A 207 -16.01 22.28 12.41
C SER A 207 -15.80 21.23 11.32
N SER A 208 -15.57 21.69 10.10
CA SER A 208 -15.17 20.81 8.99
C SER A 208 -13.87 20.07 9.26
N GLY A 209 -12.89 20.70 9.90
CA GLY A 209 -11.65 20.05 10.32
C GLY A 209 -11.92 18.90 11.29
N GLU A 210 -12.77 19.12 12.29
CA GLU A 210 -13.14 18.09 13.26
C GLU A 210 -13.89 16.92 12.61
N VAL A 211 -14.80 17.19 11.69
CA VAL A 211 -15.48 16.15 10.90
C VAL A 211 -14.50 15.38 10.03
N LYS A 212 -13.57 16.07 9.36
CA LYS A 212 -12.55 15.44 8.52
C LYS A 212 -11.67 14.50 9.33
N THR A 213 -11.17 14.94 10.49
CA THR A 213 -10.34 14.12 11.37
C THR A 213 -11.09 12.87 11.86
N ALA A 214 -12.36 13.01 12.27
CA ALA A 214 -13.16 11.86 12.70
C ALA A 214 -13.46 10.89 11.55
N PHE A 215 -13.74 11.40 10.34
CA PHE A 215 -13.96 10.60 9.15
C PHE A 215 -12.70 9.85 8.72
N GLU A 216 -11.55 10.52 8.71
CA GLU A 216 -10.24 9.92 8.43
C GLU A 216 -9.92 8.79 9.42
N ALA A 217 -10.15 9.03 10.71
CA ALA A 217 -9.97 8.00 11.74
C ALA A 217 -10.86 6.77 11.49
N VAL A 218 -12.15 6.94 11.17
CA VAL A 218 -13.04 5.82 10.82
C VAL A 218 -12.51 5.06 9.60
N CYS A 219 -12.14 5.79 8.54
CA CYS A 219 -11.57 5.16 7.35
C CYS A 219 -10.32 4.36 7.69
N ASN A 220 -9.39 4.89 8.48
CA ASN A 220 -8.12 4.24 8.76
C ASN A 220 -8.24 3.04 9.73
N ASP A 221 -9.23 3.04 10.61
CA ASP A 221 -9.46 1.96 11.57
C ASP A 221 -10.30 0.80 11.01
N HIS A 222 -11.18 1.07 10.03
CA HIS A 222 -12.23 0.14 9.61
C HIS A 222 -12.14 -0.29 8.14
N PRO A 223 -11.15 -1.14 7.75
CA PRO A 223 -11.03 -1.64 6.38
C PRO A 223 -12.22 -2.51 5.93
N GLU A 224 -13.04 -3.01 6.87
CA GLU A 224 -14.28 -3.76 6.58
C GLU A 224 -15.41 -2.88 6.01
N LEU A 225 -15.30 -1.55 6.11
CA LEU A 225 -16.23 -0.59 5.50
C LEU A 225 -15.89 -0.33 4.02
N PHE A 226 -15.46 -1.34 3.27
CA PHE A 226 -14.98 -1.22 1.89
C PHE A 226 -16.01 -0.63 0.89
N TYR A 227 -17.29 -0.55 1.29
CA TYR A 227 -18.38 0.00 0.52
C TYR A 227 -18.55 1.52 0.67
N MET A 228 -17.85 2.12 1.63
CA MET A 228 -17.71 3.56 1.81
C MET A 228 -16.43 4.04 1.13
N ASP A 229 -16.53 5.08 0.32
CA ASP A 229 -15.35 5.68 -0.31
C ASP A 229 -14.61 6.56 0.70
N THR A 230 -13.32 6.83 0.46
CA THR A 230 -12.51 7.80 1.22
C THR A 230 -12.89 9.25 0.87
N ALA A 231 -14.19 9.50 0.70
CA ALA A 231 -14.75 10.77 0.25
C ALA A 231 -16.10 11.06 0.93
N TYR A 232 -16.36 12.34 1.20
CA TYR A 232 -17.64 12.79 1.73
C TYR A 232 -17.92 14.23 1.31
N THR A 233 -19.19 14.62 1.38
CA THR A 233 -19.62 16.00 1.20
C THR A 233 -20.06 16.56 2.56
N ALA A 234 -19.71 17.80 2.85
CA ALA A 234 -20.15 18.52 4.04
C ALA A 234 -20.77 19.86 3.68
N LYS A 235 -21.91 20.17 4.29
CA LYS A 235 -22.45 21.54 4.27
C LYS A 235 -22.16 22.21 5.58
N CYS A 236 -21.49 23.37 5.51
CA CYS A 236 -21.08 24.10 6.69
C CYS A 236 -21.51 25.57 6.60
N LEU A 237 -21.81 26.15 7.75
CA LEU A 237 -22.15 27.55 7.90
C LEU A 237 -20.90 28.43 7.73
N LYS A 238 -21.10 29.73 7.50
CA LYS A 238 -20.00 30.72 7.40
C LYS A 238 -19.08 30.78 8.62
N ASN A 239 -19.56 30.36 9.79
CA ASN A 239 -18.78 30.29 11.02
C ASN A 239 -17.94 28.99 11.11
N GLY A 240 -17.95 28.16 10.09
CA GLY A 240 -17.21 26.90 10.01
C GLY A 240 -17.97 25.67 10.54
N GLU A 241 -19.12 25.86 11.18
CA GLU A 241 -19.92 24.76 11.77
C GLU A 241 -20.59 23.92 10.68
N CYS A 242 -20.33 22.62 10.68
CA CYS A 242 -20.96 21.69 9.75
C CYS A 242 -22.32 21.23 10.25
N VAL A 243 -23.27 21.12 9.32
CA VAL A 243 -24.69 20.87 9.63
C VAL A 243 -25.26 19.68 8.86
N GLU A 244 -24.57 19.22 7.81
CA GLU A 244 -24.87 17.99 7.08
C GLU A 244 -23.56 17.32 6.69
N ILE A 245 -23.47 16.02 6.94
CA ILE A 245 -22.47 15.09 6.42
C ILE A 245 -23.18 14.18 5.44
N GLN A 246 -22.60 14.01 4.25
CA GLN A 246 -23.03 13.05 3.26
C GLN A 246 -21.89 12.09 2.91
N LEU A 247 -21.99 10.84 3.34
CA LEU A 247 -21.04 9.79 3.03
C LEU A 247 -21.15 9.40 1.54
N GLN A 248 -20.01 9.23 0.87
CA GLN A 248 -19.98 8.67 -0.48
C GLN A 248 -19.82 7.15 -0.40
N MET A 249 -20.66 6.43 -1.16
CA MET A 249 -20.70 4.97 -1.19
C MET A 249 -20.38 4.50 -2.60
N ASN A 250 -19.58 3.45 -2.73
CA ASN A 250 -19.31 2.86 -4.03
C ASN A 250 -20.37 1.82 -4.44
N ARG A 251 -20.15 1.23 -5.61
CA ARG A 251 -21.05 0.26 -6.24
C ARG A 251 -21.41 -0.93 -5.35
N THR A 252 -20.55 -1.33 -4.40
CA THR A 252 -20.82 -2.50 -3.55
C THR A 252 -21.94 -2.25 -2.54
N ALA A 253 -22.19 -1.00 -2.14
CA ALA A 253 -23.30 -0.64 -1.26
C ALA A 253 -24.68 -0.95 -1.87
N SER A 254 -24.78 -1.02 -3.20
CA SER A 254 -26.05 -1.35 -3.88
C SER A 254 -26.50 -2.81 -3.70
N ASN A 255 -25.57 -3.72 -3.39
CA ASN A 255 -25.84 -5.11 -3.06
C ASN A 255 -24.86 -5.58 -1.98
N LEU A 256 -24.95 -4.91 -0.83
CA LEU A 256 -23.98 -5.05 0.25
C LEU A 256 -23.91 -6.49 0.77
N ASP A 257 -25.05 -7.18 0.92
CA ASP A 257 -25.07 -8.57 1.42
C ASP A 257 -24.20 -9.50 0.57
N LYS A 258 -24.33 -9.42 -0.76
CA LYS A 258 -23.51 -10.21 -1.68
C LYS A 258 -22.04 -9.80 -1.61
N ALA A 259 -21.76 -8.49 -1.57
CA ALA A 259 -20.39 -8.01 -1.49
C ALA A 259 -19.71 -8.47 -0.18
N MET A 260 -20.42 -8.42 0.94
CA MET A 260 -19.95 -8.92 2.24
C MET A 260 -19.71 -10.43 2.22
N GLU A 261 -20.60 -11.21 1.59
CA GLU A 261 -20.40 -12.66 1.41
C GLU A 261 -19.12 -12.95 0.62
N GLN A 262 -18.91 -12.26 -0.51
CA GLN A 262 -17.70 -12.44 -1.34
C GLN A 262 -16.44 -12.01 -0.57
N PHE A 263 -16.48 -10.88 0.13
CA PHE A 263 -15.38 -10.37 0.93
C PHE A 263 -15.02 -11.35 2.06
N SER A 264 -16.01 -11.84 2.81
CA SER A 264 -15.81 -12.82 3.88
C SER A 264 -15.27 -14.14 3.34
N GLN A 265 -15.80 -14.64 2.22
CA GLN A 265 -15.35 -15.89 1.61
C GLN A 265 -13.88 -15.79 1.17
N LYS A 266 -13.52 -14.70 0.47
CA LYS A 266 -12.16 -14.51 -0.02
C LYS A 266 -11.15 -14.29 1.09
N SER A 267 -11.55 -13.57 2.13
CA SER A 267 -10.73 -13.43 3.34
C SER A 267 -10.48 -14.78 4.02
N GLU A 268 -11.52 -15.61 4.13
CA GLU A 268 -11.43 -16.90 4.80
C GLU A 268 -10.52 -17.90 4.06
N GLU A 269 -10.39 -17.80 2.74
CA GLU A 269 -9.42 -18.59 1.95
C GLU A 269 -7.97 -18.36 2.41
N ILE A 270 -7.65 -17.18 2.95
CA ILE A 270 -6.33 -16.85 3.51
C ILE A 270 -6.30 -17.16 5.02
N LEU A 271 -7.32 -16.70 5.76
CA LEU A 271 -7.37 -16.82 7.22
C LEU A 271 -7.37 -18.27 7.70
N ALA A 272 -8.01 -19.19 6.98
CA ALA A 272 -8.08 -20.60 7.38
C ALA A 272 -6.68 -21.24 7.52
N ASN A 273 -5.75 -20.88 6.64
CA ASN A 273 -4.37 -21.36 6.70
C ASN A 273 -3.53 -20.53 7.67
N ALA A 274 -3.68 -19.21 7.67
CA ALA A 274 -2.95 -18.32 8.58
C ALA A 274 -3.18 -18.70 10.05
N ARG A 275 -4.42 -19.05 10.45
CA ARG A 275 -4.72 -19.49 11.83
C ARG A 275 -3.93 -20.72 12.28
N ASN A 276 -3.43 -21.54 11.35
CA ASN A 276 -2.61 -22.72 11.63
C ASN A 276 -1.10 -22.45 11.55
N ALA A 277 -0.67 -21.24 11.19
CA ALA A 277 0.73 -20.89 10.99
C ALA A 277 1.55 -20.89 12.31
N GLY A 278 0.89 -20.73 13.47
CA GLY A 278 1.54 -20.80 14.78
C GLY A 278 1.52 -19.45 15.51
N THR A 279 2.70 -18.86 15.65
CA THR A 279 2.95 -17.55 16.26
C THR A 279 2.34 -16.39 15.47
N ASP A 280 2.25 -15.21 16.08
CA ASP A 280 1.74 -14.02 15.40
C ASP A 280 2.64 -13.56 14.25
N TYR A 281 3.96 -13.77 14.36
CA TYR A 281 4.91 -13.59 13.26
C TYR A 281 4.64 -14.54 12.08
N GLU A 282 4.44 -15.84 12.35
CA GLU A 282 4.18 -16.82 11.28
C GLU A 282 2.84 -16.55 10.58
N LYS A 283 1.84 -16.06 11.33
CA LYS A 283 0.56 -15.58 10.76
C LYS A 283 0.78 -14.37 9.85
N GLU A 284 1.55 -13.40 10.32
CA GLU A 284 1.88 -12.17 9.60
C GLU A 284 2.57 -12.49 8.28
N ARG A 285 3.66 -13.26 8.31
CA ARG A 285 4.40 -13.68 7.13
C ARG A 285 3.51 -14.43 6.14
N TYR A 286 2.67 -15.34 6.63
CA TYR A 286 1.73 -16.06 5.76
C TYR A 286 0.76 -15.11 5.04
N VAL A 287 0.21 -14.12 5.74
CA VAL A 287 -0.70 -13.14 5.16
C VAL A 287 0.03 -12.24 4.15
N HIS A 288 1.22 -11.77 4.50
CA HIS A 288 2.10 -10.98 3.64
C HIS A 288 2.34 -11.69 2.29
N ASP A 289 2.91 -12.89 2.35
CA ASP A 289 3.27 -13.66 1.16
C ASP A 289 2.05 -13.97 0.30
N ARG A 290 0.93 -14.30 0.96
CA ARG A 290 -0.30 -14.66 0.27
C ARG A 290 -0.94 -13.47 -0.44
N LEU A 291 -0.82 -12.26 0.09
CA LEU A 291 -1.28 -11.05 -0.59
C LEU A 291 -0.41 -10.75 -1.81
N ILE A 292 0.91 -10.83 -1.69
CA ILE A 292 1.85 -10.64 -2.81
C ILE A 292 1.57 -11.67 -3.93
N GLU A 293 1.31 -12.93 -3.59
CA GLU A 293 1.03 -13.97 -4.58
C GLU A 293 -0.31 -13.76 -5.33
N LEU A 294 -1.32 -13.18 -4.67
CA LEU A 294 -2.69 -13.14 -5.18
C LEU A 294 -3.09 -11.81 -5.82
N VAL A 295 -2.39 -10.74 -5.52
CA VAL A 295 -2.81 -9.38 -5.87
C VAL A 295 -1.85 -8.80 -6.90
N ASP A 296 -2.40 -8.25 -7.99
CA ASP A 296 -1.63 -7.47 -8.94
C ASP A 296 -1.70 -5.97 -8.60
N TYR A 297 -0.55 -5.30 -8.55
CA TYR A 297 -0.53 -3.84 -8.49
C TYR A 297 -1.15 -3.21 -9.76
N SER A 298 -2.10 -2.28 -9.59
CA SER A 298 -2.79 -1.60 -10.69
C SER A 298 -3.42 -0.26 -10.28
N LEU A 299 -2.89 0.84 -10.84
CA LEU A 299 -3.40 2.20 -10.68
C LEU A 299 -4.84 2.39 -11.21
N THR A 300 -5.28 1.56 -12.16
CA THR A 300 -6.61 1.68 -12.80
C THR A 300 -7.64 0.70 -12.24
N ALA A 301 -7.28 -0.07 -11.20
CA ALA A 301 -8.18 -1.01 -10.59
C ALA A 301 -9.39 -0.28 -9.94
N PRO A 302 -10.63 -0.73 -10.18
CA PRO A 302 -11.79 -0.17 -9.50
C PRO A 302 -11.69 -0.37 -7.99
N MET A 303 -12.00 0.68 -7.22
CA MET A 303 -11.99 0.67 -5.75
C MET A 303 -10.59 0.37 -5.15
N ASN A 304 -9.52 0.70 -5.87
CA ASN A 304 -8.12 0.43 -5.48
C ASN A 304 -7.69 1.00 -4.12
N GLN A 305 -8.48 1.89 -3.52
CA GLN A 305 -8.29 2.41 -2.16
C GLN A 305 -8.90 1.53 -1.04
N SER A 306 -9.45 0.35 -1.35
CA SER A 306 -10.21 -0.49 -0.42
C SER A 306 -9.60 -1.88 -0.20
N ALA A 307 -9.91 -2.54 0.93
CA ALA A 307 -9.53 -3.95 1.11
C ALA A 307 -10.21 -4.88 0.09
N TYR A 308 -11.37 -4.49 -0.44
CA TYR A 308 -12.15 -5.28 -1.38
C TYR A 308 -11.46 -5.42 -2.75
N SER A 309 -10.76 -4.38 -3.23
CA SER A 309 -10.01 -4.46 -4.49
C SER A 309 -8.88 -5.48 -4.41
N ALA A 310 -8.17 -5.55 -3.28
CA ALA A 310 -7.14 -6.57 -3.05
C ALA A 310 -7.77 -7.96 -2.89
N LEU A 311 -8.65 -8.16 -1.91
CA LEU A 311 -9.11 -9.50 -1.51
C LEU A 311 -10.09 -10.13 -2.50
N VAL A 312 -10.95 -9.32 -3.14
CA VAL A 312 -12.01 -9.84 -4.03
C VAL A 312 -11.67 -9.62 -5.49
N ASN A 313 -11.17 -8.44 -5.87
CA ASN A 313 -10.84 -8.15 -7.27
C ASN A 313 -9.44 -8.64 -7.66
N GLY A 314 -8.56 -8.92 -6.69
CA GLY A 314 -7.18 -9.37 -6.93
C GLY A 314 -6.28 -8.32 -7.57
N LYS A 315 -6.68 -7.04 -7.61
CA LYS A 315 -5.89 -5.96 -8.21
C LYS A 315 -6.11 -4.65 -7.47
N THR A 316 -5.04 -3.93 -7.13
CA THR A 316 -5.15 -2.75 -6.26
C THR A 316 -3.91 -1.85 -6.28
N VAL A 317 -3.92 -0.73 -5.56
CA VAL A 317 -2.74 0.08 -5.25
C VAL A 317 -2.35 -0.06 -3.77
N CYS A 318 -1.29 0.62 -3.34
CA CYS A 318 -0.75 0.54 -1.97
C CYS A 318 -1.83 0.61 -0.87
N ALA A 319 -2.80 1.51 -0.98
CA ALA A 319 -3.89 1.63 -0.03
C ALA A 319 -4.73 0.36 0.13
N GLY A 320 -5.03 -0.35 -0.96
CA GLY A 320 -5.79 -1.60 -0.87
C GLY A 320 -4.96 -2.78 -0.37
N TYR A 321 -3.65 -2.85 -0.67
CA TYR A 321 -2.75 -3.82 -0.03
C TYR A 321 -2.76 -3.62 1.48
N ALA A 322 -2.50 -2.39 1.93
CA ALA A 322 -2.37 -2.08 3.34
C ALA A 322 -3.68 -2.29 4.13
N ARG A 323 -4.83 -2.02 3.52
CA ARG A 323 -6.16 -2.28 4.13
C ARG A 323 -6.51 -3.76 4.18
N ALA A 324 -6.13 -4.53 3.16
CA ALA A 324 -6.34 -5.97 3.16
C ALA A 324 -5.46 -6.66 4.21
N PHE A 325 -4.19 -6.28 4.28
CA PHE A 325 -3.25 -6.75 5.31
C PHE A 325 -3.76 -6.41 6.71
N GLN A 326 -4.12 -5.15 6.96
CA GLN A 326 -4.75 -4.72 8.21
C GLN A 326 -5.95 -5.58 8.59
N TYR A 327 -6.92 -5.73 7.67
CA TYR A 327 -8.13 -6.50 7.92
C TYR A 327 -7.80 -7.95 8.32
N LEU A 328 -6.95 -8.63 7.54
CA LEU A 328 -6.60 -10.04 7.79
C LEU A 328 -5.87 -10.22 9.13
N MET A 329 -4.92 -9.34 9.46
CA MET A 329 -4.19 -9.39 10.72
C MET A 329 -5.11 -9.16 11.93
N GLN A 330 -6.02 -8.18 11.84
CA GLN A 330 -7.02 -7.95 12.88
C GLN A 330 -7.96 -9.16 13.05
N GLN A 331 -8.38 -9.83 11.96
CA GLN A 331 -9.16 -11.08 12.06
C GLN A 331 -8.39 -12.25 12.70
N LEU A 332 -7.05 -12.18 12.71
CA LEU A 332 -6.17 -13.15 13.37
C LEU A 332 -5.86 -12.79 14.83
N GLY A 333 -6.40 -11.66 15.31
CA GLY A 333 -6.16 -11.15 16.66
C GLY A 333 -4.81 -10.46 16.84
N VAL A 334 -4.15 -10.09 15.74
CA VAL A 334 -2.86 -9.39 15.75
C VAL A 334 -3.10 -7.90 15.45
N PRO A 335 -2.69 -6.99 16.35
CA PRO A 335 -2.85 -5.56 16.12
C PRO A 335 -2.08 -5.12 14.88
N CYS A 336 -2.80 -4.51 13.94
CA CYS A 336 -2.24 -3.98 12.71
C CYS A 336 -2.96 -2.69 12.33
N TYR A 337 -2.18 -1.68 11.99
CA TYR A 337 -2.64 -0.32 11.74
C TYR A 337 -2.37 0.05 10.30
N TYR A 338 -3.35 0.68 9.65
CA TYR A 338 -3.16 1.32 8.36
C TYR A 338 -2.37 2.61 8.55
N THR A 339 -1.26 2.78 7.85
CA THR A 339 -0.34 3.91 7.99
C THR A 339 -0.29 4.65 6.67
N THR A 340 -0.36 5.97 6.71
CA THR A 340 -0.30 6.86 5.54
C THR A 340 0.86 7.82 5.67
N GLY A 341 1.44 8.19 4.53
CA GLY A 341 2.54 9.14 4.53
C GLY A 341 3.11 9.38 3.14
N TYR A 342 4.42 9.63 3.12
CA TYR A 342 5.18 9.96 1.93
C TYR A 342 6.32 8.96 1.71
N ALA A 343 6.41 8.42 0.50
CA ALA A 343 7.50 7.57 0.03
C ALA A 343 7.77 7.89 -1.45
N GLY A 344 8.30 9.09 -1.71
CA GLY A 344 8.40 9.73 -3.03
C GLY A 344 7.08 10.30 -3.56
N GLU A 345 5.97 9.65 -3.25
CA GLU A 345 4.59 10.13 -3.45
C GLU A 345 3.74 9.77 -2.23
N ASN A 346 2.45 10.15 -2.24
CA ASN A 346 1.50 9.69 -1.23
C ASN A 346 1.47 8.16 -1.21
N HIS A 347 1.70 7.60 -0.02
CA HIS A 347 1.84 6.16 0.14
C HIS A 347 1.11 5.65 1.36
N ALA A 348 0.78 4.36 1.35
CA ALA A 348 0.14 3.69 2.45
C ALA A 348 0.75 2.29 2.67
N TRP A 349 1.04 1.99 3.93
CA TRP A 349 1.63 0.73 4.40
C TRP A 349 1.02 0.37 5.76
N ASN A 350 1.64 -0.54 6.52
CA ASN A 350 1.15 -0.95 7.83
C ASN A 350 2.16 -0.83 8.95
N ILE A 351 1.64 -0.72 10.17
CA ILE A 351 2.37 -0.99 11.40
C ILE A 351 1.74 -2.20 12.09
N VAL A 352 2.51 -3.22 12.42
CA VAL A 352 2.06 -4.43 13.12
C VAL A 352 2.67 -4.47 14.52
N SER A 353 1.89 -4.93 15.51
CA SER A 353 2.41 -5.22 16.86
C SER A 353 2.72 -6.71 16.99
N LEU A 354 3.96 -7.02 17.33
CA LEU A 354 4.41 -8.37 17.68
C LEU A 354 4.85 -8.40 19.14
N GLU A 355 5.47 -9.51 19.57
CA GLU A 355 5.80 -9.79 20.97
C GLU A 355 6.65 -8.70 21.65
N ASP A 356 7.63 -8.13 20.95
CA ASP A 356 8.61 -7.22 21.52
C ASP A 356 8.45 -5.75 21.09
N GLY A 357 7.51 -5.45 20.20
CA GLY A 357 7.28 -4.08 19.75
C GLY A 357 6.51 -3.98 18.44
N TYR A 358 6.59 -2.79 17.87
CA TYR A 358 5.94 -2.44 16.61
C TYR A 358 6.94 -2.46 15.45
N TYR A 359 6.42 -2.82 14.28
CA TYR A 359 7.18 -2.92 13.04
C TYR A 359 6.42 -2.28 11.87
N ASN A 360 7.15 -1.63 10.98
CA ASN A 360 6.62 -1.23 9.67
C ASN A 360 6.65 -2.43 8.70
N VAL A 361 5.60 -2.54 7.90
CA VAL A 361 5.43 -3.55 6.85
C VAL A 361 4.82 -2.90 5.61
N ASP A 362 5.46 -3.06 4.45
CA ASP A 362 4.93 -2.58 3.17
C ASP A 362 4.89 -3.70 2.13
N SER A 363 3.77 -4.43 2.13
CA SER A 363 3.51 -5.50 1.14
C SER A 363 3.46 -5.00 -0.30
N THR A 364 3.30 -3.70 -0.55
CA THR A 364 3.28 -3.15 -1.92
C THR A 364 4.68 -3.03 -2.48
N TRP A 365 5.63 -2.60 -1.64
CA TRP A 365 7.02 -2.46 -2.02
C TRP A 365 7.78 -3.79 -1.94
N ASP A 366 7.31 -4.75 -1.14
CA ASP A 366 7.81 -6.14 -1.15
C ASP A 366 7.25 -7.00 -2.31
N ASP A 367 6.18 -6.55 -2.98
CA ASP A 367 5.64 -7.15 -4.22
C ASP A 367 6.57 -6.92 -5.42
N THR A 368 7.84 -7.30 -5.37
CA THR A 368 8.75 -7.22 -6.52
C THR A 368 8.74 -8.51 -7.35
N SER A 369 9.54 -8.58 -8.42
CA SER A 369 9.72 -9.80 -9.22
C SER A 369 11.21 -10.17 -9.29
N PRO A 370 11.71 -11.10 -8.45
CA PRO A 370 10.97 -11.88 -7.44
C PRO A 370 10.53 -11.02 -6.25
N ALA A 371 9.55 -11.51 -5.47
CA ALA A 371 9.11 -10.86 -4.24
C ALA A 371 10.24 -10.80 -3.20
N THR A 372 10.24 -9.79 -2.35
CA THR A 372 11.27 -9.56 -1.32
C THR A 372 10.66 -9.39 0.08
N TYR A 373 11.52 -9.13 1.06
CA TYR A 373 11.19 -8.75 2.44
C TYR A 373 11.99 -7.49 2.83
N ASP A 374 12.28 -6.65 1.85
CA ASP A 374 13.06 -5.42 2.00
C ASP A 374 12.33 -4.39 2.86
N TYR A 375 11.01 -4.49 2.94
CA TYR A 375 10.13 -3.61 3.69
C TYR A 375 9.27 -4.36 4.72
N PHE A 376 9.59 -5.63 4.99
CA PHE A 376 8.94 -6.47 5.98
C PHE A 376 9.63 -6.36 7.35
N ASN A 377 8.82 -6.18 8.39
CA ASN A 377 9.23 -6.06 9.79
C ASN A 377 10.42 -5.12 10.05
N LYS A 378 10.27 -3.85 9.65
CA LYS A 378 11.30 -2.82 9.76
C LYS A 378 11.06 -1.85 10.93
N SER A 379 12.13 -1.34 11.52
CA SER A 379 12.06 -0.23 12.47
C SER A 379 11.84 1.11 11.75
N ASP A 380 11.47 2.15 12.48
CA ASP A 380 11.39 3.51 11.91
C ASP A 380 12.75 3.99 11.39
N LYS A 381 13.85 3.54 11.99
CA LYS A 381 15.21 3.85 11.53
C LYS A 381 15.54 3.21 10.18
N ASP A 382 15.01 2.02 9.91
CA ASP A 382 15.18 1.35 8.62
C ASP A 382 14.36 2.07 7.53
N TYR A 383 13.18 2.56 7.88
CA TYR A 383 12.30 3.30 6.98
C TYR A 383 12.71 4.77 6.79
N ALA A 384 13.55 5.34 7.66
CA ALA A 384 13.88 6.77 7.65
C ALA A 384 14.45 7.31 6.32
N GLY A 385 15.05 6.44 5.49
CA GLY A 385 15.56 6.80 4.16
C GLY A 385 14.54 6.69 3.03
N THR A 386 13.36 6.12 3.27
CA THR A 386 12.38 5.77 2.22
C THR A 386 10.95 6.21 2.53
N HIS A 387 10.56 6.26 3.81
CA HIS A 387 9.19 6.51 4.26
C HIS A 387 9.12 7.56 5.37
N VAL A 388 8.08 8.39 5.31
CA VAL A 388 7.75 9.36 6.37
C VAL A 388 6.26 9.32 6.63
N ARG A 389 5.84 9.10 7.89
CA ARG A 389 4.42 9.14 8.29
C ARG A 389 3.86 10.57 8.15
N ASP A 390 2.57 10.68 7.83
CA ASP A 390 1.86 11.96 7.74
C ASP A 390 0.43 11.86 8.28
N GLY A 391 -0.26 13.00 8.44
CA GLY A 391 -1.63 13.06 8.92
C GLY A 391 -1.80 12.44 10.31
N LEU A 392 -2.83 11.62 10.51
CA LEU A 392 -3.05 10.95 11.79
C LEU A 392 -1.96 9.91 12.12
N SER A 393 -1.22 9.43 11.12
CA SER A 393 -0.25 8.33 11.30
C SER A 393 0.96 8.72 12.14
N VAL A 394 1.25 10.02 12.28
CA VAL A 394 2.36 10.50 13.12
C VAL A 394 2.14 10.22 14.62
N TYR A 395 0.89 9.96 15.03
CA TYR A 395 0.52 9.66 16.41
C TYR A 395 0.49 8.15 16.70
N LEU A 396 0.73 7.30 15.69
CA LEU A 396 0.88 5.86 15.90
C LEU A 396 2.18 5.52 16.65
N PRO A 397 2.24 4.36 17.32
CA PRO A 397 3.44 3.90 18.04
C PRO A 397 4.72 3.94 17.20
N ALA A 398 5.86 4.28 17.83
CA ALA A 398 7.16 4.12 17.19
C ALA A 398 7.45 2.64 16.90
N CYS A 399 8.02 2.35 15.73
CA CYS A 399 8.45 1.01 15.35
C CYS A 399 9.88 0.77 15.82
N ASN A 400 10.00 0.11 16.97
CA ASN A 400 11.26 -0.15 17.67
C ASN A 400 11.53 -1.65 17.91
N GLY A 401 10.65 -2.54 17.43
CA GLY A 401 10.83 -3.98 17.57
C GLY A 401 12.15 -4.48 16.95
N GLN A 402 12.76 -5.49 17.57
CA GLN A 402 14.07 -6.03 17.18
C GLN A 402 14.04 -7.53 16.91
N MET A 403 13.21 -8.30 17.62
CA MET A 403 13.15 -9.77 17.54
C MET A 403 12.95 -10.26 16.09
N TYR A 404 12.00 -9.67 15.37
CA TYR A 404 11.62 -10.06 14.00
C TYR A 404 12.23 -9.16 12.91
N ARG A 405 13.13 -8.23 13.28
CA ARG A 405 13.75 -7.30 12.34
C ARG A 405 14.73 -8.06 11.43
N SER A 406 14.51 -8.00 10.12
CA SER A 406 15.37 -8.63 9.10
C SER A 406 15.52 -10.15 9.19
N GLN A 407 14.56 -10.88 9.78
CA GLN A 407 14.60 -12.35 9.82
C GLN A 407 14.49 -13.02 8.43
N GLU A 408 13.89 -12.34 7.46
CA GLU A 408 13.65 -12.88 6.12
C GLU A 408 14.67 -12.37 5.08
N SER A 409 15.92 -12.09 5.50
CA SER A 409 16.92 -11.42 4.66
C SER A 409 17.16 -12.12 3.31
N ASP A 410 16.80 -11.40 2.24
CA ASP A 410 17.27 -11.48 0.85
C ASP A 410 17.00 -12.79 0.06
N GLY A 411 16.19 -13.73 0.57
CA GLY A 411 16.05 -15.05 -0.07
C GLY A 411 17.35 -15.85 -0.07
N LYS A 412 18.32 -15.45 0.75
CA LYS A 412 19.58 -16.15 0.98
C LYS A 412 19.29 -17.34 1.88
N ARG A 413 19.89 -18.48 1.57
CA ARG A 413 19.71 -19.70 2.37
C ARG A 413 20.33 -19.49 3.76
N ASN A 414 19.69 -20.03 4.78
CA ASN A 414 20.32 -20.16 6.10
C ASN A 414 21.38 -21.26 6.04
N ILE A 415 22.46 -21.14 6.83
CA ILE A 415 23.47 -22.20 6.93
C ILE A 415 22.87 -23.55 7.34
N THR A 416 21.78 -23.54 8.12
CA THR A 416 21.04 -24.75 8.50
C THR A 416 20.33 -25.44 7.34
N ASP A 417 19.96 -24.70 6.29
CA ASP A 417 19.34 -25.26 5.09
C ASP A 417 20.34 -26.09 4.26
N LEU A 418 21.64 -25.87 4.48
CA LEU A 418 22.73 -26.68 3.95
C LEU A 418 23.02 -27.93 4.81
N GLY A 419 22.32 -28.10 5.94
CA GLY A 419 22.61 -29.13 6.93
C GLY A 419 23.88 -28.87 7.74
N LEU A 420 24.36 -27.63 7.77
CA LEU A 420 25.56 -27.19 8.49
C LEU A 420 25.18 -26.45 9.79
N ASN A 421 26.08 -26.48 10.78
CA ASN A 421 25.87 -25.81 12.06
C ASN A 421 26.50 -24.39 12.02
N PRO A 422 25.75 -23.32 12.39
CA PRO A 422 26.27 -21.96 12.47
C PRO A 422 27.57 -21.79 13.26
N GLU A 423 27.75 -22.59 14.32
CA GLU A 423 28.93 -22.52 15.19
C GLU A 423 30.21 -23.07 14.52
N ASP A 424 30.07 -23.81 13.42
CA ASP A 424 31.21 -24.35 12.66
C ASP A 424 31.71 -23.35 11.60
N ALA A 425 31.05 -22.19 11.45
CA ALA A 425 31.48 -21.15 10.52
C ALA A 425 32.83 -20.56 10.93
N LEU A 426 33.75 -20.48 9.98
CA LEU A 426 35.13 -20.07 10.20
C LEU A 426 35.22 -18.55 10.28
N THR A 427 35.95 -18.05 11.28
CA THR A 427 36.05 -16.61 11.56
C THR A 427 37.45 -16.05 11.32
N THR A 428 38.39 -16.86 10.83
CA THR A 428 39.75 -16.41 10.46
C THR A 428 40.22 -17.09 9.17
N LEU A 429 41.11 -16.42 8.44
CA LEU A 429 41.71 -16.97 7.21
C LEU A 429 42.66 -18.14 7.52
N GLU A 430 43.30 -18.13 8.70
CA GLU A 430 44.17 -19.21 9.17
C GLU A 430 43.38 -20.52 9.38
N ASP A 431 42.26 -20.45 10.11
CA ASP A 431 41.39 -21.61 10.34
C ASP A 431 40.81 -22.12 9.02
N TYR A 432 40.47 -21.20 8.12
CA TYR A 432 39.99 -21.54 6.80
C TYR A 432 41.02 -22.32 5.97
N PHE A 433 42.29 -21.89 5.94
CA PHE A 433 43.34 -22.63 5.23
C PHE A 433 43.67 -23.97 5.89
N ALA A 434 43.67 -24.04 7.21
CA ALA A 434 43.85 -25.30 7.93
C ALA A 434 42.73 -26.31 7.58
N ASN A 435 41.49 -25.83 7.50
CA ASN A 435 40.34 -26.65 7.13
C ASN A 435 40.43 -27.12 5.66
N CYS A 436 40.73 -26.21 4.72
CA CYS A 436 40.98 -26.55 3.32
C CYS A 436 42.07 -27.62 3.15
N TYR A 437 43.19 -27.50 3.87
CA TYR A 437 44.27 -28.50 3.84
C TYR A 437 43.79 -29.87 4.34
N ALA A 438 43.09 -29.90 5.49
CA ALA A 438 42.59 -31.13 6.08
C ALA A 438 41.60 -31.86 5.16
N GLN A 439 40.64 -31.15 4.59
CA GLN A 439 39.64 -31.72 3.68
C GLN A 439 40.27 -32.19 2.36
N ALA A 440 41.22 -31.44 1.80
CA ALA A 440 41.91 -31.83 0.57
C ALA A 440 42.82 -33.05 0.73
N MET A 441 43.36 -33.27 1.94
CA MET A 441 44.20 -34.42 2.28
C MET A 441 43.44 -35.70 2.63
N ASP A 442 42.14 -35.59 2.91
CA ASP A 442 41.36 -36.75 3.31
C ASP A 442 41.09 -37.69 2.12
N GLY A 443 41.55 -38.95 2.21
CA GLY A 443 41.34 -39.99 1.21
C GLY A 443 42.38 -40.07 0.07
N GLU A 444 42.03 -40.75 -1.03
CA GLU A 444 42.94 -41.01 -2.16
C GLU A 444 43.08 -39.81 -3.13
N LYS A 445 44.14 -39.80 -3.96
CA LYS A 445 44.37 -38.77 -4.98
C LYS A 445 43.24 -38.72 -6.02
N GLY A 446 43.00 -37.55 -6.60
CA GLY A 446 42.00 -37.33 -7.65
C GLY A 446 41.23 -36.02 -7.45
N THR A 447 39.98 -36.00 -7.91
CA THR A 447 39.06 -34.88 -7.69
C THR A 447 38.51 -34.92 -6.26
N LYS A 448 38.60 -33.78 -5.56
CA LYS A 448 38.03 -33.53 -4.24
C LYS A 448 36.98 -32.44 -4.35
N GLU A 449 35.84 -32.67 -3.73
CA GLU A 449 34.78 -31.68 -3.60
C GLU A 449 34.48 -31.51 -2.12
N PHE A 450 34.59 -30.28 -1.64
CA PHE A 450 34.33 -29.92 -0.25
C PHE A 450 33.89 -28.47 -0.14
N ALA A 451 33.39 -28.07 1.01
CA ALA A 451 32.96 -26.71 1.24
C ALA A 451 33.34 -26.20 2.62
N ASN A 452 33.45 -24.89 2.73
CA ASN A 452 33.67 -24.17 3.98
C ASN A 452 32.68 -23.01 4.05
N VAL A 453 32.28 -22.64 5.26
CA VAL A 453 31.52 -21.41 5.51
C VAL A 453 32.43 -20.45 6.28
N ILE A 454 32.50 -19.21 5.83
CA ILE A 454 33.14 -18.13 6.59
C ILE A 454 32.09 -17.14 7.08
N LYS A 455 32.33 -16.53 8.24
CA LYS A 455 31.44 -15.54 8.85
C LYS A 455 32.11 -14.17 8.86
N GLY A 456 31.38 -13.16 8.40
CA GLY A 456 31.81 -11.76 8.42
C GLY A 456 32.24 -11.25 7.04
N LYS A 457 31.62 -10.15 6.58
CA LYS A 457 32.00 -9.47 5.33
C LYS A 457 33.48 -9.07 5.25
N GLU A 458 34.09 -8.68 6.38
CA GLU A 458 35.51 -8.31 6.43
C GLU A 458 36.42 -9.48 6.06
N LEU A 459 36.17 -10.66 6.64
CA LEU A 459 36.90 -11.88 6.33
C LEU A 459 36.66 -12.33 4.88
N PHE A 460 35.44 -12.17 4.36
CA PHE A 460 35.15 -12.46 2.96
C PHE A 460 35.95 -11.57 2.00
N GLN A 461 36.11 -10.29 2.30
CA GLN A 461 36.96 -9.40 1.50
C GLN A 461 38.44 -9.80 1.55
N GLU A 462 38.94 -10.16 2.73
CA GLU A 462 40.31 -10.67 2.91
C GLU A 462 40.54 -11.97 2.14
N TRP A 463 39.59 -12.91 2.25
CA TRP A 463 39.56 -14.16 1.49
C TRP A 463 39.59 -13.89 -0.02
N TYR A 464 38.68 -13.04 -0.52
CA TYR A 464 38.57 -12.72 -1.94
C TYR A 464 39.89 -12.17 -2.47
N HIS A 465 40.49 -11.21 -1.76
CA HIS A 465 41.78 -10.64 -2.14
C HIS A 465 42.88 -11.70 -2.20
N THR A 466 42.90 -12.64 -1.26
CA THR A 466 43.90 -13.71 -1.18
C THR A 466 43.78 -14.73 -2.31
N TYR A 467 42.57 -14.98 -2.80
CA TYR A 467 42.34 -15.86 -3.94
C TYR A 467 42.57 -15.16 -5.28
N ASP A 468 42.16 -13.90 -5.41
CA ASP A 468 42.38 -13.06 -6.60
C ASP A 468 43.88 -12.81 -6.86
N ASN A 469 44.66 -12.56 -5.81
CA ASN A 469 46.11 -12.32 -5.91
C ASN A 469 46.96 -13.61 -5.86
N GLU A 470 46.33 -14.79 -5.86
CA GLU A 470 46.94 -16.11 -5.75
C GLU A 470 47.72 -16.43 -4.45
N SER A 471 47.64 -15.60 -3.41
CA SER A 471 48.37 -15.82 -2.14
C SER A 471 47.86 -17.04 -1.35
N TYR A 472 46.69 -17.58 -1.67
CA TYR A 472 46.20 -18.87 -1.13
C TYR A 472 47.16 -20.04 -1.39
N LYS A 473 48.02 -19.94 -2.43
CA LYS A 473 49.07 -20.92 -2.72
C LYS A 473 50.07 -21.02 -1.58
N GLU A 474 50.40 -19.91 -0.92
CA GLU A 474 51.28 -19.88 0.25
C GLU A 474 50.54 -20.33 1.52
N GLY A 475 49.21 -20.12 1.57
CA GLY A 475 48.37 -20.50 2.71
C GLY A 475 48.23 -22.01 2.92
N TYR A 476 47.95 -22.78 1.87
CA TYR A 476 47.86 -24.25 1.99
C TYR A 476 48.19 -25.04 0.71
N ALA A 477 47.90 -24.49 -0.48
CA ALA A 477 47.93 -25.27 -1.71
C ALA A 477 49.35 -25.75 -2.10
N SER A 478 50.41 -24.99 -1.81
CA SER A 478 51.79 -25.42 -2.07
C SER A 478 52.20 -26.58 -1.17
N GLN A 479 51.85 -26.52 0.13
CA GLN A 479 52.14 -27.58 1.08
C GLN A 479 51.34 -28.85 0.73
N LEU A 480 50.08 -28.69 0.34
CA LEU A 480 49.21 -29.76 -0.14
C LEU A 480 49.82 -30.51 -1.34
N LEU A 481 50.35 -29.78 -2.34
CA LEU A 481 51.03 -30.38 -3.49
C LEU A 481 52.25 -31.21 -3.09
N MET A 482 53.08 -30.68 -2.20
CA MET A 482 54.28 -31.35 -1.72
C MET A 482 53.94 -32.65 -0.97
N ASP A 483 53.01 -32.57 -0.02
CA ASP A 483 52.70 -33.68 0.87
C ASP A 483 51.83 -34.75 0.19
N SER A 484 50.95 -34.37 -0.73
CA SER A 484 50.20 -35.33 -1.55
C SER A 484 51.10 -36.01 -2.58
N GLY A 485 52.23 -35.41 -2.96
CA GLY A 485 53.09 -35.87 -4.05
C GLY A 485 52.38 -35.83 -5.41
N ALA A 486 51.45 -34.89 -5.59
CA ALA A 486 50.85 -34.57 -6.88
C ALA A 486 51.77 -33.64 -7.68
N SER A 487 51.70 -33.75 -9.00
CA SER A 487 52.46 -32.92 -9.94
C SER A 487 51.77 -31.59 -10.25
N SER A 488 50.44 -31.54 -10.11
CA SER A 488 49.65 -30.33 -10.32
C SER A 488 48.37 -30.32 -9.49
N CYS A 489 47.87 -29.11 -9.23
CA CYS A 489 46.64 -28.84 -8.49
C CYS A 489 45.83 -27.81 -9.26
N GLN A 490 44.61 -28.15 -9.65
CA GLN A 490 43.65 -27.22 -10.23
C GLN A 490 42.55 -26.96 -9.21
N LEU A 491 42.21 -25.70 -8.98
CA LEU A 491 41.17 -25.28 -8.04
C LEU A 491 40.09 -24.49 -8.78
N THR A 492 38.84 -24.89 -8.58
CA THR A 492 37.65 -24.14 -8.96
C THR A 492 36.87 -23.80 -7.70
N LEU A 493 36.33 -22.59 -7.65
CA LEU A 493 35.56 -22.07 -6.52
C LEU A 493 34.18 -21.61 -6.98
N GLU A 494 33.16 -21.94 -6.20
CA GLU A 494 31.84 -21.35 -6.29
C GLU A 494 31.50 -20.74 -4.93
N VAL A 495 30.95 -19.52 -4.95
CA VAL A 495 30.67 -18.74 -3.74
C VAL A 495 29.20 -18.37 -3.74
N GLU A 496 28.56 -18.58 -2.60
CA GLU A 496 27.19 -18.16 -2.32
C GLU A 496 27.15 -17.34 -1.04
N GLU A 497 26.46 -16.20 -1.08
CA GLU A 497 26.16 -15.41 0.11
C GLU A 497 24.94 -16.00 0.82
N LEU A 498 25.08 -16.29 2.11
CA LEU A 498 24.04 -16.83 2.98
C LEU A 498 23.43 -15.73 3.85
N ALA A 499 22.35 -16.06 4.57
CA ALA A 499 21.86 -15.23 5.66
C ALA A 499 22.92 -15.08 6.78
N ASP A 500 22.70 -14.15 7.72
CA ASP A 500 23.56 -13.92 8.90
C ASP A 500 25.03 -13.54 8.61
N ASP A 501 25.30 -12.83 7.50
CA ASP A 501 26.63 -12.37 7.08
C ASP A 501 27.62 -13.55 6.92
N MET A 502 27.15 -14.65 6.34
CA MET A 502 27.93 -15.85 6.07
C MET A 502 28.11 -16.09 4.57
N TYR A 503 29.20 -16.78 4.21
CA TYR A 503 29.55 -17.06 2.82
C TYR A 503 29.92 -18.54 2.68
N TYR A 504 29.17 -19.26 1.85
CA TYR A 504 29.39 -20.67 1.53
C TYR A 504 30.33 -20.79 0.33
N ILE A 505 31.45 -21.47 0.50
CA ILE A 505 32.54 -21.53 -0.47
C ILE A 505 32.79 -22.98 -0.83
N GLN A 506 32.37 -23.37 -2.03
CA GLN A 506 32.54 -24.70 -2.59
C GLN A 506 33.87 -24.79 -3.34
N HIS A 507 34.60 -25.87 -3.10
CA HIS A 507 35.88 -26.16 -3.71
C HIS A 507 35.76 -27.41 -4.55
N THR A 508 36.17 -27.32 -5.82
CA THR A 508 36.50 -28.48 -6.63
C THR A 508 38.00 -28.46 -6.88
N LEU A 509 38.72 -29.38 -6.25
CA LEU A 509 40.16 -29.51 -6.33
C LEU A 509 40.54 -30.74 -7.14
N VAL A 510 41.40 -30.62 -8.14
CA VAL A 510 41.90 -31.76 -8.92
C VAL A 510 43.41 -31.90 -8.70
N LEU A 511 43.81 -32.97 -8.02
CA LEU A 511 45.21 -33.34 -7.79
C LEU A 511 45.65 -34.42 -8.79
N GLN A 512 46.68 -34.15 -9.61
CA GLN A 512 47.18 -35.06 -10.66
C GLN A 512 48.63 -35.49 -10.43
#